data_AF-A0A851U7Z3-F1
#
_entry.id   AF-A0A851U7Z3-F1
#
_cell.length_a   1.000
_cell.length_b   1.000
_cell.length_c   1.000
_cell.angle_alpha   90.00
_cell.angle_beta   90.00
_cell.angle_gamma   90.00
#
_symmetry.space_group_name_H-M   'P 1'
#
loop_
_entity.id
_entity.type
_entity.pdbx_description
1 polymer ?
#
loop_
_entity_poly.entity_id
_entity_poly.type
_entity_poly.pdbx_seq_one_letter_code
_entity_poly.pdbx_strand_id
1 'polypeptide(L)'
;MAAVLTVLVLFLAGFLVGFIFLVIGAINFDFSNSEIPPGVNQPAKLRIIHIILICTAVVGKILENIGICTQVSFVRYMQGRKTLRADPKLLIKDLWFEKVPVRIYQPKAPSASQRRGVMFFHGGGWISGSLETHEELCRFVARESDSVVVSVGYRLAPEHKYPAAYEDCLNATQHFLQHLEHYGVDPARVTVCGDSAGGNLA
;
A
#
# COMPACT_ATOMS: atom_id res chain seq x y z
N MET A 1 -2.94 -47.76 -5.97
CA MET A 1 -2.80 -46.55 -5.11
C MET A 1 -1.42 -45.90 -5.26
N ALA A 2 -0.31 -46.64 -5.06
CA ALA A 2 1.06 -46.11 -5.20
C ALA A 2 1.37 -45.53 -6.60
N ALA A 3 1.04 -46.24 -7.69
CA ALA A 3 1.32 -45.76 -9.06
C ALA A 3 0.58 -44.46 -9.42
N VAL A 4 -0.68 -44.32 -8.98
CA VAL A 4 -1.47 -43.09 -9.20
C VAL A 4 -0.86 -41.91 -8.45
N LEU A 5 -0.41 -42.14 -7.21
CA LEU A 5 0.28 -41.12 -6.41
C LEU A 5 1.61 -40.70 -7.08
N THR A 6 2.40 -41.65 -7.57
CA THR A 6 3.66 -41.35 -8.28
C THR A 6 3.43 -40.50 -9.53
N VAL A 7 2.43 -40.84 -10.35
CA VAL A 7 2.09 -40.07 -11.55
C VAL A 7 1.66 -38.65 -11.20
N LEU A 8 0.86 -38.49 -10.14
CA LEU A 8 0.38 -37.18 -9.69
C LEU A 8 1.53 -36.31 -9.15
N VAL A 9 2.48 -36.91 -8.42
CA VAL A 9 3.70 -36.22 -7.95
C VAL A 9 4.58 -35.78 -9.11
N LEU A 10 4.81 -36.64 -10.10
CA LEU A 10 5.61 -36.29 -11.28
C LEU A 10 4.96 -35.18 -12.11
N PHE A 11 3.64 -35.23 -12.28
CA PHE A 11 2.89 -34.16 -12.94
C PHE A 11 3.02 -32.83 -12.19
N LEU A 12 2.84 -32.85 -10.87
CA LEU A 12 3.00 -31.66 -10.04
C LEU A 12 4.42 -31.09 -10.09
N ALA A 13 5.44 -31.95 -10.07
CA ALA A 13 6.83 -31.55 -10.20
C ALA A 13 7.12 -30.91 -11.56
N GLY A 14 6.63 -31.52 -12.66
CA GLY A 14 6.76 -30.95 -14.01
C GLY A 14 6.06 -29.59 -14.13
N PHE A 15 4.86 -29.47 -13.57
CA PHE A 15 4.12 -28.21 -13.52
C PHE A 15 4.90 -27.12 -12.74
N LEU A 16 5.43 -27.44 -11.56
CA LEU A 16 6.25 -26.54 -10.74
C LEU A 16 7.49 -26.05 -11.49
N VAL A 17 8.20 -26.96 -12.17
CA VAL A 17 9.38 -26.60 -12.97
C VAL A 17 9.01 -25.67 -14.11
N GLY A 18 7.97 -25.99 -14.88
CA GLY A 18 7.48 -25.14 -15.96
C GLY A 18 7.05 -23.75 -15.47
N PHE A 19 6.38 -23.70 -14.32
CA PHE A 19 5.98 -22.46 -13.67
C PHE A 19 7.17 -21.59 -13.27
N ILE A 20 8.21 -22.19 -12.67
CA ILE A 20 9.46 -21.49 -12.30
C ILE A 20 10.13 -20.92 -13.56
N PHE A 21 10.25 -21.70 -14.64
CA PHE A 21 10.82 -21.21 -15.89
C PHE A 21 10.03 -20.05 -16.50
N LEU A 22 8.70 -20.10 -16.42
CA LEU A 22 7.85 -19.01 -16.89
C LEU A 22 8.11 -17.72 -16.10
N VAL A 23 8.16 -17.80 -14.76
CA VAL A 23 8.46 -16.64 -13.90
C VAL A 23 9.86 -16.09 -14.18
N ILE A 24 10.88 -16.96 -14.27
CA ILE A 24 12.25 -16.54 -14.62
C ILE A 24 12.30 -15.90 -16.01
N GLY A 25 11.59 -16.48 -16.98
CA GLY A 25 11.47 -15.93 -18.34
C GLY A 25 10.85 -14.54 -18.35
N ALA A 26 9.77 -14.33 -17.59
CA ALA A 26 9.13 -13.03 -17.45
C ALA A 26 10.05 -11.98 -16.81
N ILE A 27 10.80 -12.37 -15.76
CA ILE A 27 11.81 -11.50 -15.14
C ILE A 27 12.89 -11.14 -16.16
N ASN A 28 13.49 -12.12 -16.84
CA ASN A 28 14.56 -11.88 -17.81
C ASN A 28 14.09 -11.02 -18.99
N PHE A 29 12.88 -11.24 -19.48
CA PHE A 29 12.26 -10.42 -20.51
C PHE A 29 12.15 -8.97 -20.05
N ASP A 30 11.62 -8.73 -18.86
CA ASP A 30 11.48 -7.37 -18.34
C ASP A 30 12.84 -6.70 -18.08
N PHE A 31 13.81 -7.42 -17.51
CA PHE A 31 15.17 -6.90 -17.31
C PHE A 31 15.84 -6.45 -18.60
N SER A 32 15.62 -7.20 -19.67
CA SER A 32 16.18 -6.90 -20.99
C SER A 32 15.51 -5.69 -21.65
N ASN A 33 14.30 -5.32 -21.20
CA ASN A 33 13.49 -4.24 -21.76
C ASN A 33 13.35 -3.02 -20.83
N SER A 34 13.93 -3.06 -19.64
CA SER A 34 13.84 -1.97 -18.67
C SER A 34 15.21 -1.40 -18.34
N GLU A 35 15.37 -0.10 -18.54
CA GLU A 35 16.56 0.65 -18.11
C GLU A 35 16.31 1.33 -16.77
N ILE A 36 17.34 1.41 -15.93
CA ILE A 36 17.26 2.19 -14.70
C ILE A 36 17.56 3.65 -15.07
N PRO A 37 16.67 4.61 -14.77
CA PRO A 37 16.95 6.00 -15.05
C PRO A 37 18.25 6.49 -14.39
N PRO A 38 19.01 7.37 -15.05
CA PRO A 38 20.20 7.97 -14.45
C PRO A 38 19.81 8.78 -13.19
N GLY A 39 20.67 8.75 -12.15
CA GLY A 39 20.45 9.48 -10.90
C GLY A 39 19.75 8.68 -9.78
N VAL A 40 19.39 7.41 -10.01
CA VAL A 40 18.88 6.53 -8.95
C VAL A 40 20.02 6.11 -8.02
N ASN A 41 20.01 6.58 -6.77
CA ASN A 41 21.04 6.29 -5.77
C ASN A 41 21.13 4.80 -5.38
N GLN A 42 20.05 4.04 -5.52
CA GLN A 42 19.96 2.62 -5.10
C GLN A 42 19.39 1.74 -6.22
N PRO A 43 20.13 1.55 -7.34
CA PRO A 43 19.63 0.86 -8.52
C PRO A 43 19.28 -0.61 -8.24
N ALA A 44 20.09 -1.30 -7.42
CA ALA A 44 19.83 -2.68 -7.03
C ALA A 44 18.51 -2.82 -6.24
N LYS A 45 18.23 -1.88 -5.33
CA LYS A 45 16.97 -1.89 -4.56
C LYS A 45 15.77 -1.67 -5.47
N LEU A 46 15.87 -0.74 -6.43
CA LEU A 46 14.82 -0.51 -7.41
C LEU A 46 14.55 -1.77 -8.25
N ARG A 47 15.60 -2.47 -8.69
CA ARG A 47 15.45 -3.75 -9.41
C ARG A 47 14.75 -4.82 -8.57
N ILE A 48 15.11 -4.95 -7.30
CA ILE A 48 14.45 -5.90 -6.38
C ILE A 48 12.96 -5.58 -6.25
N ILE A 49 12.61 -4.30 -6.06
CA ILE A 49 11.20 -3.88 -6.00
C ILE A 49 10.49 -4.22 -7.32
N HIS A 50 11.12 -3.93 -8.46
CA HIS A 50 10.53 -4.21 -9.77
C HIS A 50 10.27 -5.71 -9.97
N ILE A 51 11.23 -6.57 -9.63
CA ILE A 51 11.07 -8.03 -9.66
C ILE A 51 9.87 -8.47 -8.82
N ILE A 52 9.77 -7.98 -7.58
CA ILE A 52 8.68 -8.36 -6.68
C ILE A 52 7.32 -7.99 -7.28
N LEU A 53 7.22 -6.79 -7.88
CA LEU A 53 5.99 -6.33 -8.54
C LEU A 53 5.62 -7.21 -9.73
N ILE A 54 6.57 -7.51 -10.62
CA ILE A 54 6.35 -8.37 -11.80
C ILE A 54 5.98 -9.78 -11.38
N CYS A 55 6.74 -10.39 -10.46
CA CYS A 55 6.43 -11.71 -9.93
C CYS A 55 5.02 -11.75 -9.35
N THR A 56 4.65 -10.77 -8.53
CA THR A 56 3.32 -10.70 -7.93
C THR A 56 2.23 -10.60 -9.01
N ALA A 57 2.44 -9.75 -10.03
CA ALA A 57 1.48 -9.57 -11.12
C ALA A 57 1.34 -10.84 -11.98
N VAL A 58 2.45 -11.45 -12.39
CA VAL A 58 2.49 -12.66 -13.24
C VAL A 58 1.87 -13.84 -12.52
N VAL A 59 2.30 -14.10 -11.27
CA VAL A 59 1.75 -15.21 -10.48
C VAL A 59 0.27 -14.98 -10.22
N GLY A 60 -0.12 -13.76 -9.82
CA GLY A 60 -1.53 -13.43 -9.62
C GLY A 60 -2.38 -13.65 -10.88
N LYS A 61 -1.85 -13.32 -12.06
CA LYS A 61 -2.55 -13.54 -13.32
C LYS A 61 -2.68 -15.03 -13.68
N ILE A 62 -1.65 -15.82 -13.41
CA ILE A 62 -1.71 -17.28 -13.61
C ILE A 62 -2.75 -17.89 -12.69
N LEU A 63 -2.75 -17.54 -11.40
CA LEU A 63 -3.71 -18.03 -10.41
C LEU A 63 -5.16 -17.67 -10.78
N GLU A 64 -5.37 -16.49 -11.34
CA GLU A 64 -6.66 -16.05 -11.87
C GLU A 64 -7.09 -16.89 -13.08
N ASN A 65 -6.19 -17.11 -14.04
CA ASN A 65 -6.50 -17.88 -15.25
C ASN A 65 -6.81 -19.36 -14.96
N ILE A 66 -6.27 -19.94 -13.89
CA ILE A 66 -6.57 -21.32 -13.47
C ILE A 66 -7.71 -21.40 -12.43
N GLY A 67 -8.34 -20.27 -12.09
CA GLY A 67 -9.54 -20.23 -11.25
C GLY A 67 -9.30 -20.38 -9.74
N ILE A 68 -8.07 -20.18 -9.24
CA ILE A 68 -7.76 -20.29 -7.80
C ILE A 68 -8.20 -19.03 -7.03
N CYS A 69 -7.80 -17.85 -7.51
CA CYS A 69 -8.18 -16.57 -6.92
C CYS A 69 -8.02 -15.44 -7.94
N THR A 70 -8.68 -14.30 -7.73
CA THR A 70 -8.50 -13.13 -8.62
C THR A 70 -7.10 -12.54 -8.46
N GLN A 71 -6.58 -11.90 -9.52
CA GLN A 71 -5.28 -11.24 -9.46
C GLN A 71 -5.27 -10.15 -8.36
N VAL A 72 -6.38 -9.43 -8.20
CA VAL A 72 -6.54 -8.39 -7.17
C VAL A 72 -6.45 -8.98 -5.76
N SER A 73 -7.15 -10.07 -5.49
CA SER A 73 -7.10 -10.77 -4.20
C SER A 73 -5.68 -11.26 -3.89
N PHE A 74 -4.98 -11.78 -4.89
CA PHE A 74 -3.60 -12.21 -4.74
C PHE A 74 -2.65 -11.04 -4.43
N VAL A 75 -2.75 -9.94 -5.17
CA VAL A 75 -1.93 -8.73 -4.91
C VAL A 75 -2.16 -8.21 -3.49
N ARG A 76 -3.42 -8.09 -3.05
CA ARG A 76 -3.77 -7.67 -1.68
C ARG A 76 -3.21 -8.63 -0.64
N TYR A 77 -3.25 -9.94 -0.90
CA TYR A 77 -2.67 -10.94 -0.01
C TYR A 77 -1.15 -10.82 0.12
N MET A 78 -0.44 -10.65 -1.01
CA MET A 78 1.01 -10.47 -1.03
C MET A 78 1.47 -9.17 -0.35
N GLN A 79 0.62 -8.14 -0.35
CA GLN A 79 0.82 -6.90 0.40
C GLN A 79 0.41 -6.99 1.87
N GLY A 80 0.03 -8.18 2.35
CA GLY A 80 -0.50 -8.42 3.68
C GLY A 80 0.34 -7.85 4.83
N ARG A 81 -0.32 -7.75 5.99
CA ARG A 81 0.12 -6.97 7.15
C ARG A 81 1.57 -7.23 7.56
N LYS A 82 2.37 -6.17 7.56
CA LYS A 82 3.58 -6.09 8.39
C LYS A 82 3.20 -5.45 9.71
N THR A 83 3.22 -6.21 10.79
CA THR A 83 3.06 -5.63 12.12
C THR A 83 4.33 -4.87 12.47
N LEU A 84 4.26 -3.54 12.39
CA LEU A 84 5.33 -2.70 12.89
C LEU A 84 5.30 -2.70 14.42
N ARG A 85 6.48 -2.69 15.04
CA ARG A 85 6.60 -2.48 16.48
C ARG A 85 6.03 -1.11 16.86
N ALA A 86 5.65 -0.94 18.12
CA ALA A 86 5.23 0.36 18.64
C ALA A 86 6.31 1.42 18.36
N ASP A 87 5.89 2.61 17.91
CA ASP A 87 6.82 3.74 17.75
C ASP A 87 6.89 4.51 19.08
N PRO A 88 8.07 4.64 19.71
CA PRO A 88 8.19 5.37 20.96
C PRO A 88 7.91 6.87 20.78
N LYS A 89 8.16 7.44 19.60
CA LYS A 89 8.02 8.88 19.31
C LYS A 89 6.62 9.29 18.86
N LEU A 90 5.83 8.35 18.36
CA LEU A 90 4.49 8.63 17.84
C LEU A 90 3.40 8.03 18.71
N LEU A 91 2.32 8.78 18.87
CA LEU A 91 1.02 8.29 19.26
C LEU A 91 0.30 7.86 17.97
N ILE A 92 -0.07 6.59 17.90
CA ILE A 92 -0.76 6.02 16.73
C ILE A 92 -2.14 5.56 17.18
N LYS A 93 -3.19 6.05 16.52
CA LYS A 93 -4.58 5.75 16.87
C LYS A 93 -5.39 5.42 15.63
N ASP A 94 -6.11 4.31 15.71
CA ASP A 94 -7.15 3.96 14.73
C ASP A 94 -8.47 4.58 15.16
N LEU A 95 -9.09 5.32 14.25
CA LEU A 95 -10.35 6.03 14.47
C LEU A 95 -11.24 5.85 13.24
N TRP A 96 -12.46 6.36 13.37
CA TRP A 96 -13.40 6.46 12.26
C TRP A 96 -13.81 7.93 12.13
N PHE A 97 -13.57 8.50 10.96
CA PHE A 97 -14.09 9.82 10.59
C PHE A 97 -15.38 9.57 9.82
N GLU A 98 -16.51 9.78 10.50
CA GLU A 98 -17.82 9.29 10.07
C GLU A 98 -17.80 7.77 9.81
N LYS A 99 -17.80 7.35 8.54
CA LYS A 99 -17.80 5.95 8.10
C LYS A 99 -16.48 5.52 7.47
N VAL A 100 -15.45 6.38 7.52
CA VAL A 100 -14.15 6.13 6.89
C VAL A 100 -13.14 5.78 7.97
N PRO A 101 -12.51 4.59 7.93
CA PRO A 101 -11.46 4.25 8.87
C PRO A 101 -10.23 5.11 8.58
N VAL A 102 -9.63 5.67 9.62
CA VAL A 102 -8.42 6.47 9.54
C VAL A 102 -7.41 6.02 10.59
N ARG A 103 -6.13 6.21 10.31
CA ARG A 103 -5.05 6.06 11.30
C ARG A 103 -4.34 7.39 11.47
N ILE A 104 -4.32 7.89 12.70
CA ILE A 104 -3.64 9.12 13.07
C ILE A 104 -2.24 8.79 13.59
N TYR A 105 -1.25 9.54 13.13
CA TYR A 105 0.13 9.53 13.61
C TYR A 105 0.46 10.92 14.14
N GLN A 106 0.68 11.01 15.45
CA GLN A 106 0.93 12.28 16.13
C GLN A 106 2.25 12.22 16.92
N PRO A 107 3.17 13.17 16.72
CA PRO A 107 4.36 13.29 17.55
C PRO A 107 4.02 13.46 19.04
N LYS A 108 4.64 12.65 19.92
CA LYS A 108 4.44 12.70 21.38
C LYS A 108 5.18 13.85 22.06
N ALA A 109 6.26 14.35 21.43
CA ALA A 109 7.01 15.46 22.00
C ALA A 109 6.07 16.64 22.24
N PRO A 110 6.21 17.41 23.33
CA PRO A 110 5.47 18.65 23.47
C PRO A 110 5.77 19.59 22.28
N SER A 111 4.76 20.32 21.82
CA SER A 111 4.95 21.42 20.87
C SER A 111 4.59 22.73 21.54
N ALA A 112 5.38 23.77 21.28
CA ALA A 112 5.11 25.12 21.76
C ALA A 112 3.96 25.81 20.99
N SER A 113 3.54 25.24 19.85
CA SER A 113 2.46 25.76 19.02
C SER A 113 1.62 24.63 18.42
N GLN A 114 0.49 24.98 17.80
CA GLN A 114 -0.26 24.01 17.00
C GLN A 114 0.64 23.44 15.88
N ARG A 115 0.44 22.18 15.51
CA ARG A 115 1.22 21.48 14.48
C ARG A 115 0.64 21.66 13.10
N ARG A 116 1.38 21.19 12.09
CA ARG A 116 0.87 21.00 10.73
C ARG A 116 -0.03 19.76 10.68
N GLY A 117 -1.02 19.80 9.81
CA GLY A 117 -1.88 18.65 9.49
C GLY A 117 -1.55 18.09 8.11
N VAL A 118 -1.54 16.78 7.98
CA VAL A 118 -1.34 16.11 6.68
C VAL A 118 -2.43 15.05 6.51
N MET A 119 -3.27 15.21 5.49
CA MET A 119 -4.12 14.13 4.99
C MET A 119 -3.31 13.29 4.01
N PHE A 120 -3.18 11.99 4.27
CA PHE A 120 -2.44 11.07 3.41
C PHE A 120 -3.36 10.04 2.76
N PHE A 121 -3.34 9.98 1.43
CA PHE A 121 -4.07 8.99 0.64
C PHE A 121 -3.08 8.00 0.04
N HIS A 122 -3.23 6.72 0.38
CA HIS A 122 -2.29 5.69 -0.04
C HIS A 122 -2.38 5.37 -1.53
N GLY A 123 -1.30 4.87 -2.12
CA GLY A 123 -1.29 4.33 -3.49
C GLY A 123 -1.90 2.94 -3.59
N GLY A 124 -1.81 2.34 -4.79
CA GLY A 124 -2.29 0.98 -5.06
C GLY A 124 -3.34 0.87 -6.18
N GLY A 125 -3.34 1.80 -7.14
CA GLY A 125 -4.21 1.72 -8.33
C GLY A 125 -5.70 1.70 -8.00
N TRP A 126 -6.11 2.24 -6.86
CA TRP A 126 -7.46 2.16 -6.29
C TRP A 126 -7.99 0.75 -6.03
N ILE A 127 -7.16 -0.28 -6.23
CA ILE A 127 -7.52 -1.70 -6.07
C ILE A 127 -6.76 -2.38 -4.93
N SER A 128 -5.67 -1.79 -4.45
CA SER A 128 -4.81 -2.32 -3.39
C SER A 128 -4.30 -1.20 -2.48
N GLY A 129 -3.45 -1.55 -1.52
CA GLY A 129 -3.02 -0.62 -0.46
C GLY A 129 -3.98 -0.63 0.74
N SER A 130 -3.50 -0.09 1.85
CA SER A 130 -4.21 0.01 3.13
C SER A 130 -3.43 0.89 4.11
N LEU A 131 -4.03 1.16 5.28
CA LEU A 131 -3.37 1.80 6.42
C LEU A 131 -2.08 1.08 6.83
N GLU A 132 -2.06 -0.26 6.79
CA GLU A 132 -0.87 -1.05 7.14
C GLU A 132 0.23 -0.96 6.09
N THR A 133 -0.10 -1.02 4.80
CA THR A 133 0.90 -1.00 3.73
C THR A 133 1.69 0.31 3.67
N HIS A 134 1.09 1.42 4.09
CA HIS A 134 1.69 2.76 4.06
C HIS A 134 2.06 3.28 5.46
N GLU A 135 1.98 2.43 6.48
CA GLU A 135 2.22 2.86 7.86
C GLU A 135 3.63 3.41 8.07
N GLU A 136 4.65 2.73 7.53
CA GLU A 136 6.05 3.15 7.67
C GLU A 136 6.28 4.54 7.04
N LEU A 137 5.67 4.79 5.88
CA LEU A 137 5.71 6.08 5.19
C LEU A 137 5.00 7.17 6.01
N CYS A 138 3.80 6.89 6.53
CA CYS A 138 3.07 7.86 7.35
C CYS A 138 3.81 8.19 8.66
N ARG A 139 4.40 7.18 9.32
CA ARG A 139 5.27 7.37 10.49
C ARG A 139 6.49 8.22 10.14
N PHE A 140 7.13 7.97 8.99
CA PHE A 140 8.24 8.78 8.52
C PHE A 140 7.83 10.24 8.32
N VAL A 141 6.75 10.49 7.56
CA VAL A 141 6.23 11.85 7.33
C VAL A 141 5.92 12.54 8.66
N ALA A 142 5.21 11.88 9.58
CA ALA A 142 4.86 12.47 10.89
C ALA A 142 6.09 12.90 11.71
N ARG A 143 7.15 12.07 11.71
CA ARG A 143 8.38 12.36 12.47
C ARG A 143 9.20 13.47 11.82
N GLU A 144 9.45 13.38 10.52
CA GLU A 144 10.37 14.29 9.85
C GLU A 144 9.76 15.68 9.62
N SER A 145 8.43 15.78 9.56
CA SER A 145 7.74 17.06 9.38
C SER A 145 7.15 17.66 10.66
N ASP A 146 7.26 16.96 11.80
CA ASP A 146 6.55 17.29 13.06
C ASP A 146 5.06 17.61 12.83
N SER A 147 4.41 16.76 12.04
CA SER A 147 3.00 16.94 11.64
C SER A 147 2.11 15.86 12.23
N VAL A 148 0.85 16.20 12.44
CA VAL A 148 -0.22 15.20 12.64
C VAL A 148 -0.60 14.66 11.26
N VAL A 149 -0.35 13.38 11.02
CA VAL A 149 -0.70 12.71 9.76
C VAL A 149 -1.95 11.88 9.97
N VAL A 150 -2.95 12.06 9.12
CA VAL A 150 -4.17 11.26 9.04
C VAL A 150 -4.12 10.44 7.75
N SER A 151 -3.85 9.15 7.88
CA SER A 151 -3.92 8.21 6.75
C SER A 151 -5.34 7.70 6.58
N VAL A 152 -5.86 7.77 5.35
CA VAL A 152 -7.25 7.42 5.03
C VAL A 152 -7.35 6.01 4.47
N GLY A 153 -8.12 5.14 5.13
CA GLY A 153 -8.42 3.79 4.70
C GLY A 153 -9.64 3.76 3.77
N TYR A 154 -9.53 4.41 2.61
CA TYR A 154 -10.64 4.56 1.67
C TYR A 154 -11.04 3.23 1.01
N ARG A 155 -12.29 3.14 0.54
CA ARG A 155 -12.85 1.95 -0.13
C ARG A 155 -12.16 1.69 -1.48
N LEU A 156 -11.94 0.41 -1.79
CA LEU A 156 -11.23 -0.03 -3.00
C LEU A 156 -12.15 -0.64 -4.05
N ALA A 157 -11.75 -0.50 -5.31
CA ALA A 157 -12.29 -1.26 -6.42
C ALA A 157 -11.71 -2.70 -6.42
N PRO A 158 -12.42 -3.69 -6.99
CA PRO A 158 -13.67 -3.58 -7.74
C PRO A 158 -14.94 -3.51 -6.88
N GLU A 159 -14.85 -3.75 -5.57
CA GLU A 159 -16.01 -3.79 -4.65
C GLU A 159 -16.72 -2.43 -4.57
N HIS A 160 -15.93 -1.36 -4.57
CA HIS A 160 -16.40 0.01 -4.55
C HIS A 160 -15.72 0.80 -5.68
N LYS A 161 -16.40 0.87 -6.82
CA LYS A 161 -15.91 1.60 -7.98
C LYS A 161 -15.94 3.12 -7.72
N TYR A 162 -15.29 3.88 -8.59
CA TYR A 162 -15.40 5.34 -8.61
C TYR A 162 -16.89 5.77 -8.54
N PRO A 163 -17.25 6.76 -7.68
CA PRO A 163 -16.39 7.69 -6.95
C PRO A 163 -16.06 7.32 -5.49
N ALA A 164 -16.27 6.08 -5.05
CA ALA A 164 -16.22 5.72 -3.62
C ALA A 164 -14.94 6.14 -2.88
N ALA A 165 -13.75 5.88 -3.44
CA ALA A 165 -12.48 6.27 -2.84
C ALA A 165 -12.34 7.79 -2.68
N TYR A 166 -12.78 8.55 -3.69
CA TYR A 166 -12.75 10.01 -3.68
C TYR A 166 -13.69 10.57 -2.61
N GLU A 167 -14.92 10.04 -2.52
CA GLU A 167 -15.88 10.45 -1.49
C GLU A 167 -15.35 10.18 -0.08
N ASP A 168 -14.71 9.03 0.15
CA ASP A 168 -14.14 8.68 1.45
C ASP A 168 -13.01 9.64 1.84
N CYS A 169 -12.09 9.93 0.91
CA CYS A 169 -11.01 10.90 1.11
C CYS A 169 -11.56 12.30 1.41
N LEU A 170 -12.53 12.77 0.62
CA LEU A 170 -13.17 14.07 0.81
C LEU A 170 -13.86 14.17 2.17
N ASN A 171 -14.66 13.16 2.54
CA ASN A 171 -15.38 13.12 3.81
C ASN A 171 -14.41 13.10 5.00
N ALA A 172 -13.35 12.29 4.94
CA ALA A 172 -12.34 12.24 5.98
C ALA A 172 -11.61 13.58 6.13
N THR A 173 -11.26 14.23 5.02
CA THR A 173 -10.63 15.56 5.03
C THR A 173 -11.56 16.62 5.61
N GLN A 174 -12.83 16.65 5.21
CA GLN A 174 -13.82 17.59 5.76
C GLN A 174 -14.00 17.39 7.28
N HIS A 175 -14.14 16.15 7.72
CA HIS A 175 -14.23 15.83 9.15
C HIS A 175 -12.98 16.31 9.90
N PHE A 176 -11.78 16.07 9.36
CA PHE A 176 -10.54 16.53 9.99
C PHE A 176 -10.48 18.06 10.10
N LEU A 177 -10.80 18.77 9.01
CA LEU A 177 -10.79 20.24 8.96
C LEU A 177 -11.78 20.88 9.96
N GLN A 178 -12.89 20.21 10.26
CA GLN A 178 -13.86 20.65 11.26
C GLN A 178 -13.39 20.43 12.72
N HIS A 179 -12.39 19.58 12.94
CA HIS A 179 -11.96 19.16 14.28
C HIS A 179 -10.45 19.36 14.54
N LEU A 180 -9.78 20.26 13.80
CA LEU A 180 -8.33 20.46 13.87
C LEU A 180 -7.81 20.80 15.28
N GLU A 181 -8.58 21.58 16.04
CA GLU A 181 -8.22 21.95 17.42
C GLU A 181 -8.07 20.73 18.33
N HIS A 182 -8.93 19.71 18.16
CA HIS A 182 -8.85 18.46 18.93
C HIS A 182 -7.52 17.73 18.72
N TYR A 183 -6.93 17.86 17.53
CA TYR A 183 -5.65 17.26 17.17
C TYR A 183 -4.47 18.20 17.41
N GLY A 184 -4.71 19.42 17.90
CA GLY A 184 -3.69 20.45 18.08
C GLY A 184 -3.07 20.90 16.76
N VAL A 185 -3.87 20.95 15.69
CA VAL A 185 -3.43 21.32 14.34
C VAL A 185 -3.83 22.76 14.01
N ASP A 186 -2.93 23.46 13.35
CA ASP A 186 -3.11 24.83 12.89
C ASP A 186 -3.94 24.84 11.60
N PRO A 187 -5.10 25.53 11.56
CA PRO A 187 -5.97 25.57 10.39
C PRO A 187 -5.33 26.21 9.16
N ALA A 188 -4.31 27.06 9.32
CA ALA A 188 -3.59 27.66 8.20
C ALA A 188 -2.51 26.74 7.61
N ARG A 189 -2.27 25.55 8.19
CA ARG A 189 -1.14 24.67 7.84
C ARG A 189 -1.57 23.21 7.68
N VAL A 190 -2.60 22.98 6.87
CA VAL A 190 -3.07 21.65 6.47
C VAL A 190 -2.70 21.38 5.01
N THR A 191 -2.12 20.21 4.74
CA THR A 191 -1.75 19.73 3.40
C THR A 191 -2.46 18.41 3.10
N VAL A 192 -2.81 18.18 1.84
CA VAL A 192 -3.25 16.89 1.32
C VAL A 192 -2.13 16.31 0.46
N CYS A 193 -1.82 15.04 0.61
CA CYS A 193 -0.86 14.35 -0.24
C CYS A 193 -1.20 12.87 -0.40
N GLY A 194 -0.52 12.23 -1.34
CA GLY A 194 -0.61 10.80 -1.58
C GLY A 194 0.42 10.36 -2.61
N ASP A 195 0.59 9.05 -2.76
CA ASP A 195 1.45 8.45 -3.76
C ASP A 195 0.64 7.75 -4.85
N SER A 196 1.13 7.78 -6.10
CA SER A 196 0.49 7.08 -7.22
C SER A 196 -1.02 7.40 -7.34
N ALA A 197 -1.89 6.39 -7.27
CA ALA A 197 -3.34 6.53 -7.25
C ALA A 197 -3.87 7.42 -6.11
N GLY A 198 -3.24 7.40 -4.93
CA GLY A 198 -3.57 8.30 -3.83
C GLY A 198 -3.14 9.75 -4.12
N GLY A 199 -2.05 9.94 -4.85
CA GLY A 199 -1.65 11.25 -5.37
C GLY A 199 -2.59 11.81 -6.42
N ASN A 200 -3.34 10.96 -7.14
CA ASN A 200 -4.43 11.40 -8.01
C ASN A 200 -5.69 11.81 -7.22
N LEU A 201 -5.93 11.23 -6.05
CA LEU A 201 -7.04 11.62 -5.16
C LEU A 201 -6.77 12.92 -4.39
N ALA A 202 -5.49 13.28 -4.24
CA ALA A 202 -5.00 14.45 -3.51
C ALA A 202 -5.05 15.72 -4.37
#